data_AF-A0A2J7ZV47-F1
#
_entry.id   AF-A0A2J7ZV47-F1
#
_cell.length_a   1.000
_cell.length_b   1.000
_cell.length_c   1.000
_cell.angle_alpha   90.00
_cell.angle_beta   90.00
_cell.angle_gamma   90.00
#
_symmetry.space_group_name_H-M   'P 1'
#
loop_
_entity.id
_entity.type
_entity.pdbx_description
1 polymer ?
#
loop_
_entity_poly.entity_id
_entity_poly.type
_entity_poly.pdbx_seq_one_letter_code
_entity_poly.pdbx_strand_id
1 'polypeptide(L)'
;MSAARRLLSQLIPPAQKKLDFLEATRRQKVWGNTVVTLRVRSYPKSKDQRVSLVVPQWHKVRLWSEALRRKVELEMTNDTLRMIEGLGGLDSYLMKTPESQLRSDTASAVKWEVVTALRRREHMASLMSGKGTGTGAAAAPAVSSGEVTV
;
A
#
# COMPACT_ATOMS: atom_id res chain seq x y z
N MET A 1 8.76 9.99 34.16
CA MET A 1 9.24 9.80 32.76
C MET A 1 8.88 8.39 32.30
N SER A 2 8.37 8.23 31.07
CA SER A 2 8.11 6.89 30.49
C SER A 2 9.41 6.08 30.39
N ALA A 3 9.36 4.77 30.68
CA ALA A 3 10.51 3.87 30.62
C ALA A 3 11.22 3.89 29.25
N ALA A 4 10.48 4.08 28.16
CA ALA A 4 11.03 4.21 26.82
C ALA A 4 11.93 5.44 26.66
N ARG A 5 11.53 6.60 27.20
CA ARG A 5 12.35 7.83 27.16
C ARG A 5 13.68 7.66 27.91
N ARG A 6 13.68 6.91 29.01
CA ARG A 6 14.91 6.61 29.76
C ARG A 6 15.88 5.76 28.92
N LEU A 7 15.39 4.73 28.24
CA LEU A 7 16.23 3.90 27.36
C LEU A 7 16.78 4.65 26.15
N LEU A 8 16.00 5.56 25.58
CA LEU A 8 16.46 6.42 24.47
C LEU A 8 17.61 7.34 24.88
N SER A 9 17.58 7.87 26.11
CA SER A 9 18.67 8.70 26.65
C SER A 9 19.98 7.92 26.88
N GLN A 10 19.89 6.60 27.04
CA GLN A 10 21.04 5.69 27.21
C GLN A 10 21.62 5.19 25.88
N LEU A 11 21.02 5.60 24.76
CA LEU A 11 21.46 5.19 23.42
C LEU A 11 22.71 5.98 23.00
N ILE A 12 23.64 5.32 22.30
CA ILE A 12 24.88 5.94 21.81
C ILE A 12 24.52 7.04 20.77
N PRO A 13 25.19 8.22 20.73
CA PRO A 13 24.81 9.34 19.85
C PRO A 13 24.58 9.00 18.36
N PRO A 14 25.43 8.21 17.67
CA PRO A 14 25.15 7.70 16.32
C PRO A 14 23.82 6.93 16.20
N ALA A 15 23.44 6.15 17.22
CA ALA A 15 22.20 5.39 17.19
C ALA A 15 20.98 6.30 17.42
N GLN A 16 21.12 7.40 18.17
CA GLN A 16 20.07 8.42 18.30
C GLN A 16 19.82 9.10 16.95
N LYS A 17 20.87 9.60 16.30
CA LYS A 17 20.77 10.19 14.95
C LYS A 17 20.13 9.22 13.94
N LYS A 18 20.46 7.93 14.05
CA LYS A 18 19.86 6.90 13.21
C LYS A 18 18.36 6.78 13.48
N LEU A 19 17.93 6.72 14.73
CA LEU A 19 16.50 6.68 15.08
C LEU A 19 15.76 7.91 14.53
N ASP A 20 16.29 9.11 14.74
CA ASP A 20 15.68 10.35 14.26
C ASP A 20 15.52 10.33 12.73
N PHE A 21 16.55 9.87 12.02
CA PHE A 21 16.50 9.69 10.56
C PHE A 21 15.43 8.67 10.14
N LEU A 22 15.32 7.55 10.85
CA LEU A 22 14.32 6.52 10.56
C LEU A 22 12.90 7.04 10.81
N GLU A 23 12.67 7.80 11.88
CA GLU A 23 11.37 8.40 12.19
C GLU A 23 10.98 9.41 11.12
N ALA A 24 11.91 10.29 10.71
CA ALA A 24 11.69 11.26 9.64
C ALA A 24 11.37 10.59 8.29
N THR A 25 12.07 9.50 7.97
CA THR A 25 12.00 8.84 6.65
C THR A 25 10.93 7.74 6.58
N ARG A 26 10.30 7.39 7.72
CA ARG A 26 9.45 6.21 7.88
C ARG A 26 8.34 6.09 6.84
N ARG A 27 7.64 7.20 6.55
CA ARG A 27 6.48 7.21 5.64
C ARG A 27 6.86 7.39 4.17
N GLN A 28 7.92 8.13 3.90
CA GLN A 28 8.30 8.47 2.53
C GLN A 28 8.97 7.32 1.80
N LYS A 29 9.89 6.61 2.45
CA LYS A 29 10.81 5.72 1.73
C LYS A 29 10.48 4.24 1.85
N VAL A 30 10.02 3.80 3.02
CA VAL A 30 9.89 2.37 3.33
C VAL A 30 8.43 1.99 3.44
N TRP A 31 8.03 0.99 2.67
CA TRP A 31 6.72 0.39 2.77
C TRP A 31 6.72 -0.76 3.77
N GLY A 32 5.90 -0.63 4.80
CA GLY A 32 5.62 -1.70 5.75
C GLY A 32 5.69 -1.25 7.21
N ASN A 33 5.69 -2.23 8.10
CA ASN A 33 5.75 -1.95 9.53
C ASN A 33 7.21 -1.78 10.00
N THR A 34 7.67 -0.54 10.03
CA THR A 34 9.01 -0.18 10.52
C THR A 34 9.06 -0.15 12.06
N VAL A 35 8.77 -1.27 12.72
CA VAL A 35 8.88 -1.36 14.18
C VAL A 35 10.36 -1.38 14.54
N VAL A 36 10.81 -0.34 15.22
CA VAL A 36 12.16 -0.25 15.76
C VAL A 36 12.12 -0.75 17.21
N THR A 37 12.96 -1.73 17.52
CA THR A 37 13.02 -2.31 18.87
C THR A 37 14.31 -1.89 19.57
N LEU A 38 14.21 -1.54 20.85
CA LEU A 38 15.37 -1.29 21.69
C LEU A 38 15.77 -2.59 22.38
N ARG A 39 17.01 -3.04 22.18
CA ARG A 39 17.56 -4.19 22.89
C ARG A 39 18.52 -3.71 23.96
N VAL A 40 18.24 -4.04 25.21
CA VAL A 40 19.16 -3.80 26.32
C VAL A 40 20.01 -5.04 26.51
N ARG A 41 21.34 -4.88 26.52
CA ARG A 41 22.31 -5.91 26.88
C ARG A 41 23.04 -5.48 28.14
N SER A 42 22.85 -6.22 29.22
CA SER A 42 23.62 -6.07 30.45
C SER A 42 24.84 -7.00 30.43
N TYR A 43 25.99 -6.49 30.83
CA TYR A 43 27.23 -7.23 30.97
C TYR A 43 27.53 -7.39 32.47
N PRO A 44 27.27 -8.57 33.07
CA PRO A 44 27.34 -8.74 34.52
C PRO A 44 28.74 -8.51 35.10
N LYS A 45 29.79 -8.92 34.36
CA LYS A 45 31.19 -8.81 34.78
C LYS A 45 31.68 -7.35 34.88
N SER A 46 31.24 -6.50 33.95
CA SER A 46 31.61 -5.08 33.92
C SER A 46 30.52 -4.17 34.54
N LYS A 47 29.38 -4.74 34.96
CA LYS A 47 28.17 -4.04 35.38
C LYS A 47 27.66 -2.99 34.37
N ASP A 48 28.09 -3.11 33.10
CA ASP A 48 27.76 -2.16 32.04
C ASP A 48 26.42 -2.54 31.38
N GLN A 49 25.64 -1.54 30.98
CA GLN A 49 24.37 -1.73 30.27
C GLN A 49 24.43 -0.98 28.95
N ARG A 50 24.24 -1.70 27.85
CA ARG A 50 24.25 -1.13 26.50
C ARG A 50 22.89 -1.27 25.86
N VAL A 51 22.32 -0.16 25.45
CA VAL A 51 21.09 -0.11 24.66
C VAL A 51 21.47 -0.02 23.19
N SER A 52 21.00 -0.98 22.38
CA SER A 52 21.22 -1.00 20.94
C SER A 52 19.91 -0.91 20.19
N LEU A 53 19.91 -0.12 19.11
CA LEU A 53 18.80 0.01 18.18
C LEU A 53 18.74 -1.21 17.25
N VAL A 54 17.61 -1.92 17.23
CA VAL A 54 17.35 -3.03 16.29
C VAL A 54 16.34 -2.55 15.25
N VAL A 55 16.81 -2.48 14.00
CA VAL A 55 16.02 -2.04 12.85
C VAL A 55 15.59 -3.23 12.01
N PRO A 56 14.39 -3.22 11.41
CA PRO A 56 14.00 -4.25 10.46
C PRO A 56 14.88 -4.16 9.21
N GLN A 57 15.06 -5.30 8.54
CA GLN A 57 15.76 -5.34 7.26
C GLN A 57 14.87 -4.74 6.17
N TRP A 58 15.48 -3.87 5.36
CA TRP A 58 14.84 -3.25 4.20
C TRP A 58 15.45 -3.78 2.93
N HIS A 59 14.58 -4.10 1.97
CA HIS A 59 14.99 -4.65 0.69
C HIS A 59 14.42 -3.78 -0.42
N LYS A 60 15.29 -3.44 -1.38
CA LYS A 60 14.89 -2.81 -2.63
C LYS A 60 14.45 -3.90 -3.59
N VAL A 61 13.19 -3.89 -3.97
CA VAL A 61 12.57 -4.92 -4.80
C VAL A 61 11.88 -4.29 -6.01
N ARG A 62 11.77 -5.07 -7.09
CA ARG A 62 11.09 -4.66 -8.32
C ARG A 62 9.93 -5.62 -8.53
N LEU A 63 8.71 -5.16 -8.27
CA LEU A 63 7.50 -5.97 -8.38
C LEU A 63 6.76 -5.65 -9.68
N TRP A 64 6.23 -6.67 -10.35
CA TRP A 64 5.39 -6.49 -11.51
C TRP A 64 3.98 -6.08 -11.09
N SER A 65 3.43 -5.05 -11.72
CA SER A 65 2.02 -4.68 -11.63
C SER A 65 1.34 -4.98 -12.96
N GLU A 66 0.28 -5.78 -12.93
CA GLU A 66 -0.51 -6.12 -14.11
C GLU A 66 -1.37 -4.94 -14.55
N ALA A 67 -1.91 -4.18 -13.59
CA ALA A 67 -2.71 -3.00 -13.85
C ALA A 67 -1.88 -1.91 -14.56
N LEU A 68 -0.62 -1.72 -14.15
CA LEU A 68 0.28 -0.71 -14.73
C LEU A 68 1.15 -1.24 -15.89
N ARG A 69 1.17 -2.56 -16.12
CA ARG A 69 2.02 -3.24 -17.12
C ARG A 69 3.51 -2.88 -17.04
N ARG A 70 4.01 -2.60 -15.84
CA ARG A 70 5.40 -2.21 -15.59
C ARG A 70 5.91 -2.77 -14.27
N LYS A 71 7.24 -2.82 -14.14
CA LYS A 71 7.90 -3.09 -12.86
C LYS A 71 7.91 -1.80 -12.03
N VAL A 72 7.46 -1.89 -10.78
CA VAL A 72 7.51 -0.81 -9.80
C VAL A 72 8.63 -1.11 -8.81
N GLU A 73 9.54 -0.16 -8.65
CA GLU A 73 10.67 -0.26 -7.72
C GLU A 73 10.27 0.29 -6.37
N LEU A 74 10.39 -0.54 -5.33
CA LEU A 74 9.89 -0.24 -4.00
C LEU A 74 10.92 -0.68 -2.97
N GLU A 75 11.02 0.06 -1.86
CA GLU A 75 11.79 -0.34 -0.70
C GLU A 75 10.83 -0.79 0.40
N MET A 76 10.90 -2.06 0.78
CA MET A 76 9.93 -2.66 1.71
C MET A 76 10.56 -3.60 2.73
N THR A 77 9.78 -3.91 3.75
CA THR A 77 10.15 -4.92 4.76
C THR A 77 9.86 -6.33 4.26
N ASN A 78 10.61 -7.32 4.78
CA ASN A 78 10.39 -8.73 4.47
C ASN A 78 8.98 -9.22 4.81
N ASP A 79 8.37 -8.67 5.86
CA ASP A 79 7.01 -9.03 6.26
C ASP A 79 5.99 -8.60 5.20
N THR A 80 6.11 -7.36 4.73
CA THR A 80 5.28 -6.83 3.64
C THR A 80 5.46 -7.62 2.35
N LEU A 81 6.70 -8.00 2.01
CA LEU A 81 6.96 -8.82 0.84
C LEU A 81 6.23 -10.17 0.92
N ARG A 82 6.29 -10.84 2.08
CA ARG A 82 5.56 -12.10 2.32
C ARG A 82 4.05 -11.92 2.24
N MET A 83 3.51 -10.81 2.74
CA MET A 83 2.09 -10.51 2.62
C MET A 83 1.67 -10.30 1.16
N ILE A 84 2.49 -9.62 0.37
CA ILE A 84 2.23 -9.42 -1.08
C ILE A 84 2.20 -10.77 -1.80
N GLU A 85 3.16 -11.65 -1.52
CA GLU A 85 3.18 -13.01 -2.08
C GLU A 85 1.95 -13.81 -1.66
N GLY A 86 1.59 -13.80 -0.38
CA GLY A 86 0.42 -14.52 0.14
C GLY A 86 -0.92 -13.99 -0.39
N LEU A 87 -1.01 -12.71 -0.75
CA LEU A 87 -2.20 -12.12 -1.36
C LEU A 87 -2.26 -12.26 -2.89
N GLY A 88 -1.25 -12.88 -3.51
CA GLY A 88 -1.22 -13.13 -4.94
C GLY A 88 -0.78 -11.91 -5.77
N GLY A 89 0.16 -11.11 -5.26
CA GLY A 89 0.80 -10.05 -6.02
C GLY A 89 0.50 -8.63 -5.54
N LEU A 90 1.19 -7.66 -6.14
CA LEU A 90 1.19 -6.26 -5.71
C LEU A 90 -0.19 -5.62 -5.83
N ASP A 91 -0.85 -5.80 -6.98
CA ASP A 91 -2.15 -5.18 -7.25
C ASP A 91 -3.24 -5.72 -6.30
N SER A 92 -3.25 -7.04 -6.10
CA SER A 92 -4.14 -7.72 -5.15
C SER A 92 -3.94 -7.21 -3.71
N TYR A 93 -2.68 -7.04 -3.29
CA TYR A 93 -2.35 -6.47 -1.99
C TYR A 93 -2.87 -5.03 -1.84
N LEU A 94 -2.63 -4.18 -2.85
CA LEU A 94 -3.03 -2.77 -2.83
C LEU A 94 -4.55 -2.58 -2.77
N MET A 95 -5.30 -3.42 -3.47
CA MET A 95 -6.76 -3.34 -3.49
C MET A 95 -7.39 -3.83 -2.17
N LYS A 96 -6.83 -4.88 -1.56
CA LYS A 96 -7.32 -5.44 -0.28
C LYS A 96 -6.91 -4.61 0.94
N THR A 97 -5.74 -3.98 0.89
CA THR A 97 -5.18 -3.27 2.05
C THR A 97 -5.72 -1.83 2.13
N PRO A 98 -6.30 -1.40 3.27
CA PRO A 98 -6.75 -0.01 3.44
C PRO A 98 -5.57 0.97 3.54
N GLU A 99 -5.78 2.24 3.16
CA GLU A 99 -4.74 3.28 3.19
C GLU A 99 -4.11 3.47 4.58
N SER A 100 -4.90 3.32 5.64
CA SER A 100 -4.42 3.38 7.03
C SER A 100 -3.37 2.32 7.37
N GLN A 101 -3.38 1.18 6.67
CA GLN A 101 -2.42 0.08 6.86
C GLN A 101 -1.21 0.16 5.93
N LEU A 102 -1.31 0.86 4.80
CA LEU A 102 -0.20 1.04 3.86
C LEU A 102 0.97 1.80 4.49
N ARG A 103 0.69 2.70 5.45
CA ARG A 103 1.69 3.42 6.30
C ARG A 103 2.84 4.07 5.52
N SER A 104 2.65 4.30 4.23
CA SER A 104 3.66 4.80 3.31
C SER A 104 3.01 5.65 2.22
N ASP A 105 3.62 6.79 1.95
CA ASP A 105 3.12 7.77 0.99
C ASP A 105 3.33 7.27 -0.45
N THR A 106 4.48 6.61 -0.71
CA THR A 106 4.76 5.98 -2.00
C THR A 106 3.81 4.84 -2.30
N ALA A 107 3.52 3.99 -1.31
CA ALA A 107 2.55 2.92 -1.46
C ALA A 107 1.12 3.45 -1.76
N SER A 108 0.75 4.54 -1.10
CA SER A 108 -0.53 5.21 -1.35
C SER A 108 -0.57 5.79 -2.77
N ALA A 109 0.49 6.47 -3.22
CA ALA A 109 0.58 6.99 -4.58
C ALA A 109 0.44 5.87 -5.64
N VAL A 110 1.14 4.74 -5.45
CA VAL A 110 1.04 3.58 -6.36
C VAL A 110 -0.39 3.00 -6.34
N LYS A 111 -1.04 2.94 -5.18
CA LYS A 111 -2.45 2.52 -5.10
C LYS A 111 -3.35 3.42 -5.93
N TRP A 112 -3.20 4.74 -5.81
CA TRP A 112 -3.96 5.71 -6.59
C TRP A 112 -3.72 5.55 -8.09
N GLU A 113 -2.47 5.32 -8.51
CA GLU A 113 -2.14 5.01 -9.91
C GLU A 113 -2.84 3.74 -10.40
N VAL A 114 -2.77 2.65 -9.64
CA VAL A 114 -3.41 1.37 -9.98
C VAL A 114 -4.92 1.52 -10.11
N VAL A 115 -5.58 2.15 -9.12
CA VAL A 115 -7.02 2.38 -9.14
C VAL A 115 -7.42 3.23 -10.34
N THR A 116 -6.64 4.27 -10.65
CA THR A 116 -6.89 5.15 -11.81
C THR A 116 -6.74 4.38 -13.12
N ALA A 117 -5.71 3.54 -13.25
CA ALA A 117 -5.49 2.71 -14.43
C ALA A 117 -6.63 1.69 -14.63
N LEU A 118 -7.09 1.06 -13.55
CA LEU A 118 -8.22 0.12 -13.60
C LEU A 118 -9.51 0.82 -14.03
N ARG A 119 -9.85 1.96 -13.42
CA ARG A 119 -11.03 2.76 -13.82
C ARG A 119 -10.98 3.20 -15.28
N ARG A 120 -9.81 3.63 -15.76
CA ARG A 120 -9.61 3.99 -17.18
C ARG A 120 -9.86 2.78 -18.08
N ARG A 121 -9.38 1.60 -17.69
CA ARG A 121 -9.57 0.37 -18.46
C ARG A 121 -11.04 -0.06 -18.50
N GLU A 122 -11.74 0.01 -17.39
CA GLU A 122 -13.19 -0.26 -17.30
C GLU A 122 -13.99 0.69 -18.18
N HIS A 123 -13.67 1.99 -18.12
CA HIS A 123 -14.32 2.99 -18.95
C HIS A 123 -14.09 2.74 -20.44
N MET A 124 -12.84 2.46 -20.84
CA MET A 124 -12.50 2.10 -22.22
C MET A 124 -13.22 0.82 -22.68
N ALA A 125 -13.31 -0.20 -21.82
CA ALA A 125 -14.03 -1.44 -22.13
C ALA A 125 -15.53 -1.19 -22.34
N SER A 126 -16.15 -0.35 -21.50
CA SER A 126 -17.56 0.06 -21.63
C SER A 126 -17.83 0.79 -22.95
N LEU A 127 -16.96 1.74 -23.34
CA LEU A 127 -17.05 2.46 -24.61
C LEU A 127 -16.94 1.52 -25.82
N MET A 128 -16.11 0.48 -25.73
CA MET A 128 -15.94 -0.51 -26.81
C MET A 128 -17.11 -1.53 -26.84
N SER A 129 -17.71 -1.84 -25.70
CA SER A 129 -18.87 -2.74 -25.61
C SER A 129 -20.19 -2.06 -26.03
N GLY A 130 -20.33 -0.75 -25.86
CA GLY A 130 -21.55 0.01 -26.21
C GLY A 130 -21.75 0.25 -27.71
N LYS A 131 -20.80 -0.15 -28.57
CA LYS A 131 -20.89 0.04 -30.03
C LYS A 131 -21.47 -1.17 -30.79
N GLY A 132 -22.00 -2.16 -30.07
CA GLY A 132 -22.42 -3.46 -30.62
C GLY A 132 -23.92 -3.79 -30.62
N THR A 133 -24.81 -2.86 -30.26
CA THR A 133 -26.28 -3.09 -30.35
C THR A 133 -26.95 -1.94 -31.10
N GLY A 134 -26.78 -1.95 -32.41
CA GLY A 134 -27.47 -1.07 -33.36
C GLY A 134 -28.03 -1.87 -34.54
N THR A 135 -28.59 -3.06 -34.27
CA THR A 135 -29.41 -3.80 -35.24
C THR A 135 -30.87 -3.55 -34.88
N GLY A 136 -31.62 -3.03 -35.86
CA GLY A 136 -32.89 -2.35 -35.64
C GLY A 136 -34.02 -3.18 -35.04
N ALA A 137 -34.87 -2.47 -34.30
CA ALA A 137 -36.29 -2.73 -34.21
C ALA A 137 -36.99 -1.39 -34.04
N ALA A 138 -37.22 -0.72 -35.17
CA ALA A 138 -38.26 0.28 -35.28
C ALA A 138 -39.60 -0.46 -35.15
N ALA A 139 -40.13 -0.54 -33.94
CA ALA A 139 -41.53 -0.90 -33.69
C ALA A 139 -42.23 0.39 -33.24
N ALA A 140 -42.92 1.01 -34.20
CA ALA A 140 -43.79 2.15 -33.99
C ALA A 140 -44.84 1.85 -32.91
N PRO A 141 -45.19 2.80 -32.02
CA PRO A 141 -46.40 2.68 -31.24
C PRO A 141 -47.60 2.92 -32.17
N ALA A 142 -48.33 1.86 -32.49
CA ALA A 142 -49.62 1.96 -33.14
C ALA A 142 -50.59 2.71 -32.23
N VAL A 143 -51.09 3.83 -32.73
CA VAL A 143 -52.23 4.58 -32.19
C VAL A 143 -53.47 3.71 -32.40
N SER A 144 -54.10 3.20 -31.32
CA SER A 144 -55.45 2.65 -31.38
C SER A 144 -56.43 3.61 -30.72
N SER A 145 -57.11 4.37 -31.56
CA SER A 145 -58.44 4.91 -31.26
C SER A 145 -59.41 3.74 -30.99
N GLY A 146 -60.26 3.85 -29.98
CA GLY A 146 -61.30 2.88 -29.69
C GLY A 146 -62.29 3.41 -28.65
N GLU A 147 -63.56 3.47 -29.05
CA GLU A 147 -64.71 4.12 -28.42
C GLU A 147 -65.14 3.64 -27.03
N VAL A 148 -65.67 4.61 -26.28
CA VAL A 148 -66.91 4.63 -25.47
C VAL A 148 -67.76 3.35 -25.47
N THR A 149 -68.26 2.92 -24.30
CA THR A 149 -69.64 2.39 -24.11
C THR A 149 -70.05 2.41 -22.62
N VAL A 150 -71.15 3.15 -22.36
CA VAL A 150 -72.12 3.24 -21.23
C VAL A 150 -71.62 3.39 -19.80
#